data_AF-A0A175RFZ1-F1
#
_entry.id   AF-A0A175RFZ1-F1
#
_cell.length_a   1.000
_cell.length_b   1.000
_cell.length_c   1.000
_cell.angle_alpha   90.00
_cell.angle_beta   90.00
_cell.angle_gamma   90.00
#
_symmetry.space_group_name_H-M   'P 1'
#
loop_
_entity.id
_entity.type
_entity.pdbx_description
1 polymer ?
#
loop_
_entity_poly.entity_id
_entity_poly.type
_entity_poly.pdbx_seq_one_letter_code
_entity_poly.pdbx_strand_id
1 'polypeptide(L)'
;MSIGLIALLDDVAALSKVAAASLDDVGAQAAKAGAKAAGVVIDDAAVTPRYVVGFSADRELPIVWRIAKGSVRNKLLFLLPIALALGAFAPWAITPLLMLGGCYLSFEGAEKIYEKLVPHAEHADEDTSVPPTTDAALLEEQRVASAVKTDFILSAEIMAI
;
A
#
# COMPACT_ATOMS: atom_id res chain seq x y z
N MET A 1 20.53 21.01 52.27
CA MET A 1 19.76 20.00 51.48
C MET A 1 18.76 20.66 50.49
N SER A 2 18.88 21.94 50.11
CA SER A 2 17.91 22.61 49.20
C SER A 2 18.40 22.82 47.76
N ILE A 3 19.72 22.79 47.52
CA ILE A 3 20.31 23.04 46.19
C ILE A 3 19.96 21.95 45.18
N GLY A 4 19.88 20.69 45.62
CA GLY A 4 19.52 19.56 44.74
C GLY A 4 18.05 19.59 44.28
N LEU A 5 17.13 20.11 45.10
CA LEU A 5 15.72 20.22 44.71
C LEU A 5 15.53 21.33 43.67
N ILE A 6 16.23 22.46 43.84
CA ILE A 6 16.18 23.59 42.90
C ILE A 6 16.79 23.20 41.55
N ALA A 7 17.89 22.43 41.53
CA ALA A 7 18.48 21.91 40.30
C ALA A 7 17.54 20.94 39.56
N LEU A 8 16.83 20.07 40.28
CA LEU A 8 15.87 19.14 39.69
C LEU A 8 14.66 19.86 39.08
N LEU A 9 14.20 20.95 39.70
CA LEU A 9 13.15 21.81 39.16
C LEU A 9 13.61 22.56 37.90
N ASP A 10 14.88 22.97 37.83
CA ASP A 10 15.47 23.60 36.64
C ASP A 10 15.57 22.62 35.46
N ASP A 11 15.99 21.38 35.72
CA ASP A 11 16.03 20.32 34.70
C ASP A 11 14.63 19.97 34.16
N VAL A 12 13.61 19.90 35.03
CA VAL A 12 12.22 19.69 34.60
C VAL A 12 11.70 20.88 33.79
N ALA A 13 12.05 22.11 34.17
CA ALA A 13 11.70 23.30 33.40
C ALA A 13 12.39 23.30 32.03
N ALA A 14 13.65 22.89 31.96
CA ALA A 14 14.40 22.74 30.71
C ALA A 14 13.81 21.67 29.80
N LEU A 15 13.51 20.46 30.34
CA LEU A 15 12.85 19.38 29.61
C LEU A 15 11.46 19.78 29.13
N SER A 16 10.68 20.47 29.96
CA SER A 16 9.34 20.95 29.59
C SER A 16 9.41 21.99 28.45
N LYS A 17 10.43 22.85 28.47
CA LYS A 17 10.66 23.85 27.42
C LYS A 17 11.08 23.21 26.09
N VAL A 18 11.95 22.20 26.14
CA VAL A 18 12.36 21.42 24.96
C VAL A 18 11.19 20.60 24.40
N ALA A 19 10.40 19.96 25.27
CA ALA A 19 9.20 19.23 24.88
C ALA A 19 8.17 20.17 24.23
N ALA A 20 7.92 21.34 24.83
CA ALA A 20 7.01 22.35 24.29
C ALA A 20 7.47 22.85 22.91
N ALA A 21 8.78 23.03 22.69
CA ALA A 21 9.33 23.40 21.39
C ALA A 21 9.16 22.28 20.35
N SER A 22 9.30 21.02 20.74
CA SER A 22 9.14 19.86 19.83
C SER A 22 7.69 19.56 19.45
N LEU A 23 6.71 19.99 20.25
CA LEU A 23 5.30 19.71 20.01
C LEU A 23 4.77 20.35 18.72
N ASP A 24 5.21 21.57 18.41
CA ASP A 24 4.78 22.26 17.17
C ASP A 24 5.34 21.56 15.92
N ASP A 25 6.62 21.18 15.94
CA ASP A 25 7.26 20.43 14.85
C ASP A 25 6.62 19.06 14.64
N VAL A 26 6.33 18.32 15.72
CA VAL A 26 5.63 17.03 15.64
C VAL A 26 4.22 17.21 15.09
N GLY A 27 3.50 18.25 15.52
CA GLY A 27 2.16 18.57 15.02
C GLY A 27 2.17 18.90 13.53
N ALA A 28 3.09 19.75 13.09
CA ALA A 28 3.24 20.14 11.68
C ALA A 28 3.65 18.96 10.80
N GLN A 29 4.59 18.11 11.26
CA GLN A 29 5.00 16.92 10.53
C GLN A 29 3.89 15.87 10.48
N ALA A 30 3.16 15.66 11.58
CA ALA A 30 2.00 14.76 11.62
C ALA A 30 0.90 15.23 10.67
N ALA A 31 0.60 16.53 10.63
CA ALA A 31 -0.37 17.10 9.70
C ALA A 31 0.06 16.91 8.23
N LYS A 32 1.34 17.18 7.92
CA LYS A 32 1.89 16.98 6.57
C LYS A 32 1.87 15.51 6.15
N ALA A 33 2.24 14.60 7.04
CA ALA A 33 2.20 13.16 6.80
C ALA A 33 0.75 12.68 6.62
N GLY A 34 -0.18 13.14 7.46
CA GLY A 34 -1.60 12.84 7.36
C GLY A 34 -2.23 13.32 6.05
N ALA A 35 -1.90 14.54 5.61
CA ALA A 35 -2.37 15.07 4.33
C ALA A 35 -1.88 14.24 3.14
N LYS A 36 -0.61 13.81 3.15
CA LYS A 36 -0.06 12.89 2.13
C LYS A 36 -0.74 11.51 2.17
N ALA A 37 -0.89 10.94 3.36
CA ALA A 37 -1.54 9.64 3.54
C ALA A 37 -3.01 9.65 3.11
N ALA A 38 -3.74 10.74 3.34
CA ALA A 38 -5.13 10.86 2.92
C ALA A 38 -5.30 10.78 1.40
N GLY A 39 -4.41 11.43 0.62
CA GLY A 39 -4.43 11.33 -0.84
C GLY A 39 -4.16 9.91 -1.34
N VAL A 40 -3.19 9.24 -0.73
CA VAL A 40 -2.81 7.85 -1.01
C VAL A 40 -3.95 6.87 -0.71
N VAL A 41 -4.63 7.01 0.44
CA VAL A 41 -5.71 6.09 0.85
C VAL A 41 -6.94 6.21 -0.06
N ILE A 42 -7.25 7.41 -0.55
CA ILE A 42 -8.38 7.63 -1.48
C ILE A 42 -8.13 6.94 -2.82
N ASP A 43 -6.89 6.99 -3.32
CA ASP A 43 -6.48 6.37 -4.58
C ASP A 43 -6.55 4.83 -4.49
N ASP A 44 -5.97 4.24 -3.43
CA ASP A 44 -6.00 2.79 -3.17
C ASP A 44 -7.44 2.26 -3.00
N ALA A 45 -8.32 3.02 -2.33
CA ALA A 45 -9.70 2.61 -2.09
C ALA A 45 -10.57 2.60 -3.36
N ALA A 46 -10.20 3.37 -4.39
CA ALA A 46 -10.97 3.48 -5.62
C ALA A 46 -10.85 2.22 -6.53
N VAL A 47 -9.80 1.42 -6.35
CA VAL A 47 -9.42 0.38 -7.33
C VAL A 47 -9.99 -1.01 -7.06
N THR A 48 -10.59 -1.31 -5.90
CA THR A 48 -10.78 -2.74 -5.55
C THR A 48 -12.13 -3.15 -4.93
N PRO A 49 -13.12 -3.50 -5.77
CA PRO A 49 -14.11 -4.51 -5.40
C PRO A 49 -14.02 -5.79 -6.25
N ARG A 50 -13.15 -5.85 -7.27
CA ARG A 50 -13.22 -6.92 -8.30
C ARG A 50 -12.80 -8.31 -7.84
N TYR A 51 -11.94 -8.45 -6.83
CA TYR A 51 -11.42 -9.76 -6.41
C TYR A 51 -12.41 -10.61 -5.60
N VAL A 52 -13.51 -10.01 -5.13
CA VAL A 52 -14.56 -10.70 -4.36
C VAL A 52 -15.87 -10.90 -5.14
N VAL A 53 -15.95 -10.41 -6.39
CA VAL A 53 -17.14 -10.57 -7.23
C VAL A 53 -17.37 -12.04 -7.52
N GLY A 54 -18.56 -12.54 -7.17
CA GLY A 54 -18.99 -13.93 -7.39
C GLY A 54 -18.82 -14.86 -6.19
N PHE A 55 -18.33 -14.38 -5.04
CA PHE A 55 -18.36 -15.14 -3.78
C PHE A 55 -19.67 -14.90 -3.00
N SER A 56 -20.03 -15.84 -2.14
CA SER A 56 -21.08 -15.60 -1.14
C SER A 56 -20.65 -14.51 -0.15
N ALA A 57 -21.54 -13.60 0.24
CA ALA A 57 -21.26 -12.48 1.15
C ALA A 57 -20.49 -12.90 2.42
N ASP A 58 -20.76 -14.09 2.95
CA ASP A 58 -20.13 -14.65 4.15
C ASP A 58 -18.61 -14.93 3.99
N ARG A 59 -18.13 -15.05 2.74
CA ARG A 59 -16.72 -15.35 2.40
C ARG A 59 -15.92 -14.14 1.96
N GLU A 60 -16.58 -13.02 1.62
CA GLU A 60 -15.90 -11.82 1.15
C GLU A 60 -15.00 -11.21 2.23
N LEU A 61 -15.53 -11.01 3.44
CA LEU A 61 -14.81 -10.43 4.57
C LEU A 61 -13.54 -11.24 4.96
N PRO A 62 -13.60 -12.57 5.12
CA PRO A 62 -12.42 -13.39 5.35
C PRO A 62 -11.35 -13.29 4.24
N ILE A 63 -11.78 -13.24 2.97
CA ILE A 63 -10.86 -13.11 1.82
C ILE A 63 -10.17 -11.76 1.85
N VAL A 64 -10.92 -10.67 2.02
CA VAL A 64 -10.38 -9.31 2.14
C VAL A 64 -9.40 -9.22 3.30
N TRP A 65 -9.70 -9.83 4.44
CA TRP A 65 -8.79 -9.86 5.59
C TRP A 65 -7.46 -10.57 5.28
N ARG A 66 -7.49 -11.69 4.55
CA ARG A 66 -6.27 -12.39 4.11
C ARG A 66 -5.43 -11.51 3.18
N ILE A 67 -6.07 -10.84 2.23
CA ILE A 67 -5.40 -9.91 1.32
C ILE A 67 -4.79 -8.75 2.10
N ALA A 68 -5.54 -8.11 3.00
CA ALA A 68 -5.08 -7.01 3.84
C ALA A 68 -3.87 -7.42 4.69
N LYS A 69 -3.90 -8.60 5.32
CA LYS A 69 -2.77 -9.10 6.11
C LYS A 69 -1.53 -9.35 5.25
N GLY A 70 -1.71 -9.90 4.04
CA GLY A 70 -0.64 -10.08 3.06
C GLY A 70 -0.03 -8.76 2.60
N SER A 71 -0.88 -7.79 2.26
CA SER A 71 -0.52 -6.42 1.88
C SER A 71 0.30 -5.73 2.97
N VAL A 72 -0.19 -5.72 4.22
CA VAL A 72 0.51 -5.11 5.37
C VAL A 72 1.90 -5.71 5.56
N ARG A 73 2.03 -7.04 5.44
CA ARG A 73 3.33 -7.72 5.54
C ARG A 73 4.27 -7.26 4.42
N ASN A 74 3.78 -7.21 3.19
CA ASN A 74 4.60 -6.80 2.05
C ASN A 74 5.04 -5.33 2.14
N LYS A 75 4.11 -4.45 2.54
CA LYS A 75 4.35 -3.02 2.77
C LYS A 75 5.41 -2.79 3.84
N LEU A 76 5.25 -3.39 5.02
CA LEU A 76 6.16 -3.16 6.15
C LEU A 76 7.52 -3.85 5.99
N LEU A 77 7.57 -5.07 5.45
CA LEU A 77 8.83 -5.84 5.42
C LEU A 77 9.69 -5.58 4.18
N PHE A 78 9.09 -5.21 3.05
CA PHE A 78 9.82 -5.05 1.80
C PHE A 78 9.73 -3.62 1.27
N LEU A 79 8.53 -3.13 1.00
CA LEU A 79 8.35 -1.85 0.34
C LEU A 79 8.88 -0.67 1.16
N LEU A 80 8.45 -0.57 2.42
CA LEU A 80 8.83 0.52 3.32
C LEU A 80 10.36 0.61 3.52
N PRO A 81 11.08 -0.47 3.88
CA PRO A 81 12.54 -0.38 4.05
C PRO A 81 13.25 -0.06 2.73
N ILE A 82 12.81 -0.61 1.60
CA ILE A 82 13.39 -0.30 0.29
C ILE A 82 13.16 1.17 -0.07
N ALA A 83 11.94 1.68 0.11
CA ALA A 83 11.59 3.07 -0.17
C ALA A 83 12.37 4.05 0.73
N LEU A 84 12.52 3.75 2.02
CA LEU A 84 13.34 4.54 2.94
C LEU A 84 14.82 4.52 2.52
N ALA A 85 15.35 3.35 2.13
CA ALA A 85 16.73 3.24 1.66
C ALA A 85 16.95 4.01 0.35
N LEU A 86 16.06 3.87 -0.62
CA LEU A 86 16.12 4.62 -1.87
C LEU A 86 16.00 6.13 -1.62
N GLY A 87 15.07 6.56 -0.77
CA GLY A 87 14.91 7.97 -0.40
C GLY A 87 16.16 8.56 0.26
N ALA A 88 16.85 7.79 1.10
CA ALA A 88 18.07 8.24 1.77
C ALA A 88 19.32 8.23 0.89
N PHE A 89 19.50 7.20 0.05
CA PHE A 89 20.76 6.95 -0.66
C PHE A 89 20.71 7.22 -2.17
N ALA A 90 19.54 7.11 -2.80
CA ALA A 90 19.37 7.25 -4.25
C ALA A 90 17.99 7.83 -4.64
N PRO A 91 17.62 9.03 -4.16
CA PRO A 91 16.30 9.62 -4.45
C PRO A 91 16.07 9.86 -5.95
N TRP A 92 17.15 10.07 -6.71
CA TRP A 92 17.11 10.19 -8.18
C TRP A 92 16.66 8.91 -8.89
N ALA A 93 16.78 7.73 -8.26
CA ALA A 93 16.39 6.45 -8.84
C ALA A 93 14.88 6.20 -8.76
N ILE A 94 14.17 6.93 -7.88
CA ILE A 94 12.73 6.77 -7.67
C ILE A 94 11.97 7.11 -8.95
N THR A 95 12.21 8.29 -9.53
CA THR A 95 11.54 8.75 -10.75
C THR A 95 11.70 7.81 -11.95
N PRO A 96 12.90 7.34 -12.35
CA PRO A 96 13.03 6.41 -13.46
C PRO A 96 12.40 5.04 -13.17
N LEU A 97 12.44 4.55 -11.92
CA LEU A 97 11.72 3.33 -11.54
C LEU A 97 10.20 3.49 -11.70
N LEU A 98 9.65 4.63 -11.27
CA LEU A 98 8.23 4.94 -11.44
C LEU A 98 7.83 5.12 -12.89
N MET A 99 8.65 5.80 -13.70
CA MET A 99 8.40 5.96 -15.13
C MET A 99 8.34 4.60 -15.85
N LEU A 100 9.23 3.65 -15.48
CA LEU A 100 9.19 2.28 -16.01
C LEU A 100 7.92 1.54 -15.59
N GLY A 101 7.52 1.64 -14.31
CA GLY A 101 6.28 1.06 -13.81
C GLY A 101 5.04 1.62 -14.51
N GLY A 102 4.96 2.96 -14.64
CA GLY A 102 3.87 3.65 -15.34
C GLY A 102 3.80 3.30 -16.83
N CYS A 103 4.93 3.09 -17.50
CA CYS A 103 4.97 2.60 -18.88
C CYS A 103 4.37 1.17 -18.99
N TYR A 104 4.72 0.27 -18.06
CA TYR A 104 4.15 -1.08 -18.02
C TYR A 104 2.64 -1.06 -17.77
N LEU A 105 2.17 -0.28 -16.80
CA LEU A 105 0.74 -0.15 -16.52
C LEU A 105 -0.03 0.49 -17.68
N SER A 106 0.58 1.44 -18.40
CA SER A 106 -0.03 2.03 -19.60
C SER A 106 -0.18 1.01 -20.73
N PHE A 107 0.80 0.10 -20.87
CA PHE A 107 0.73 -1.00 -21.82
C PHE A 107 -0.39 -1.99 -21.46
N GLU A 108 -0.42 -2.48 -20.22
CA GLU A 108 -1.46 -3.40 -19.75
C GLU A 108 -2.86 -2.76 -19.78
N GLY A 109 -2.95 -1.47 -19.46
CA GLY A 109 -4.17 -0.69 -19.57
C GLY A 109 -4.68 -0.59 -21.01
N ALA A 110 -3.79 -0.35 -21.97
CA ALA A 110 -4.15 -0.31 -23.39
C ALA A 110 -4.65 -1.66 -23.89
N GLU A 111 -4.02 -2.76 -23.48
CA GLU A 111 -4.42 -4.13 -23.81
C GLU A 111 -5.83 -4.44 -23.28
N LYS A 112 -6.11 -4.15 -22.00
CA LYS A 112 -7.44 -4.34 -21.40
C LYS A 112 -8.53 -3.49 -22.05
N ILE A 113 -8.19 -2.29 -22.54
CA ILE A 113 -9.13 -1.45 -23.29
C ILE A 113 -9.39 -2.07 -24.67
N TYR A 114 -8.34 -2.53 -25.33
CA TYR A 114 -8.42 -3.18 -26.64
C TYR A 114 -9.27 -4.46 -26.59
N GLU A 115 -9.06 -5.33 -25.61
CA GLU A 115 -9.86 -6.54 -25.39
C GLU A 115 -11.35 -6.26 -25.24
N LYS A 116 -11.71 -5.16 -24.55
CA LYS A 116 -13.12 -4.77 -24.38
C LYS A 116 -13.76 -4.18 -25.62
N LEU A 117 -12.97 -3.55 -26.49
CA LEU A 117 -13.45 -2.86 -27.69
C LEU A 117 -13.47 -3.76 -28.92
N VAL A 118 -12.58 -4.76 -28.99
CA VAL A 118 -12.50 -5.70 -30.09
C VAL A 118 -13.10 -7.03 -29.65
N PRO A 119 -14.36 -7.34 -30.03
CA PRO A 119 -15.00 -8.59 -29.67
C PRO A 119 -14.31 -9.73 -30.43
N HIS A 120 -13.37 -10.40 -29.77
CA HIS A 120 -12.86 -11.68 -30.23
C HIS A 120 -13.92 -12.74 -29.89
N ALA A 121 -14.34 -13.51 -30.90
CA ALA A 121 -15.16 -14.69 -30.68
C ALA A 121 -14.32 -15.71 -29.90
N GLU A 122 -14.79 -16.03 -28.68
CA GLU A 122 -14.32 -17.16 -27.86
C GLU A 122 -12.80 -17.29 -27.68
N HIS A 123 -12.21 -16.38 -26.92
CA HIS A 123 -11.24 -16.82 -25.93
C HIS A 123 -11.89 -16.62 -24.57
N ALA A 124 -12.43 -17.72 -24.04
CA ALA A 124 -12.82 -17.81 -22.65
C ALA A 124 -11.68 -17.25 -21.80
N ASP A 125 -12.02 -16.35 -20.89
CA ASP A 125 -11.16 -15.86 -19.83
C ASP A 125 -10.02 -16.85 -19.50
N GLU A 126 -8.78 -16.51 -19.89
CA GLU A 126 -7.62 -17.28 -19.43
C GLU A 126 -7.37 -17.11 -17.92
N ASP A 127 -8.20 -16.29 -17.22
CA ASP A 127 -8.28 -16.23 -15.76
C ASP A 127 -9.52 -16.93 -15.15
N THR A 128 -10.45 -17.47 -15.96
CA THR A 128 -11.67 -18.15 -15.44
C THR A 128 -11.85 -19.60 -15.91
N SER A 129 -11.00 -20.14 -16.79
CA SER A 129 -11.16 -21.52 -17.30
C SER A 129 -10.16 -22.53 -16.71
N VAL A 130 -10.07 -22.61 -15.39
CA VAL A 130 -9.49 -23.80 -14.74
C VAL A 130 -10.58 -24.89 -14.68
N PRO A 131 -10.29 -26.14 -15.12
CA PRO A 131 -11.29 -27.21 -15.19
C PRO A 131 -12.01 -27.41 -13.84
N PRO A 132 -13.29 -27.85 -13.86
CA PRO A 132 -14.20 -27.88 -12.70
C PRO A 132 -13.85 -28.97 -11.66
N THR A 133 -12.59 -29.39 -11.62
CA THR A 133 -12.05 -30.43 -10.75
C THR A 133 -11.09 -29.89 -9.70
N THR A 134 -10.78 -28.59 -9.70
CA THR A 134 -9.85 -27.99 -8.74
C THR A 134 -10.59 -27.50 -7.51
N ASP A 135 -10.18 -28.00 -6.35
CA ASP A 135 -10.70 -27.71 -5.02
C ASP A 135 -10.96 -26.20 -4.82
N ALA A 136 -12.19 -25.82 -4.44
CA ALA A 136 -12.60 -24.41 -4.34
C ALA A 136 -11.69 -23.60 -3.41
N ALA A 137 -11.09 -24.26 -2.41
CA ALA A 137 -10.11 -23.66 -1.51
C ALA A 137 -8.80 -23.25 -2.21
N LEU A 138 -8.34 -24.04 -3.19
CA LEU A 138 -7.12 -23.74 -3.96
C LEU A 138 -7.33 -22.53 -4.87
N LEU A 139 -8.53 -22.41 -5.47
CA LEU A 139 -8.89 -21.25 -6.29
C LEU A 139 -8.98 -19.97 -5.44
N GLU A 140 -9.54 -20.05 -4.23
CA GLU A 140 -9.54 -18.93 -3.29
C GLU A 140 -8.12 -18.50 -2.91
N GLU A 141 -7.21 -19.45 -2.67
CA GLU A 141 -5.81 -19.16 -2.33
C GLU A 141 -5.05 -18.50 -3.48
N GLN A 142 -5.24 -18.98 -4.71
CA GLN A 142 -4.66 -18.37 -5.91
C GLN A 142 -5.15 -16.93 -6.11
N ARG A 143 -6.44 -16.68 -5.92
CA ARG A 143 -7.01 -15.31 -6.00
C ARG A 143 -6.44 -14.39 -4.94
N VAL A 144 -6.32 -14.86 -3.70
CA VAL A 144 -5.69 -14.07 -2.61
C VAL A 144 -4.24 -13.76 -2.95
N ALA A 145 -3.47 -14.73 -3.44
CA ALA A 145 -2.07 -14.55 -3.79
C ALA A 145 -1.90 -13.55 -4.95
N SER A 146 -2.74 -13.64 -5.99
CA SER A 146 -2.76 -12.71 -7.12
C SER A 146 -3.09 -11.28 -6.65
N ALA A 147 -4.14 -11.12 -5.84
CA ALA A 147 -4.53 -9.82 -5.29
C ALA A 147 -3.43 -9.18 -4.43
N VAL A 148 -2.74 -9.97 -3.59
CA VAL A 148 -1.59 -9.49 -2.79
C VAL A 148 -0.42 -9.05 -3.67
N LYS A 149 -0.19 -9.73 -4.80
CA LYS A 149 0.86 -9.36 -5.76
C LYS A 149 0.52 -8.06 -6.48
N THR A 150 -0.72 -7.90 -6.94
CA THR A 150 -1.17 -6.66 -7.59
C THR A 150 -1.12 -5.48 -6.63
N ASP A 151 -1.60 -5.64 -5.39
CA ASP A 151 -1.49 -4.60 -4.35
C ASP A 151 -0.04 -4.21 -4.10
N PHE A 152 0.90 -5.16 -4.05
CA PHE A 152 2.32 -4.86 -3.87
C PHE A 152 2.87 -3.95 -4.97
N ILE A 153 2.49 -4.18 -6.23
CA ILE A 153 2.96 -3.37 -7.36
C ILE A 153 2.34 -1.97 -7.31
N LEU A 154 1.03 -1.87 -7.11
CA LEU A 154 0.33 -0.59 -7.00
C LEU A 154 0.84 0.25 -5.82
N SER A 155 1.06 -0.41 -4.69
CA SER A 155 1.59 0.23 -3.48
C SER A 155 3.01 0.73 -3.64
N ALA A 156 3.81 0.10 -4.51
CA ALA A 156 5.17 0.54 -4.81
C ALA A 156 5.16 1.91 -5.49
N GLU A 157 4.22 2.11 -6.41
CA GLU A 157 4.06 3.38 -7.13
C GLU A 157 3.57 4.48 -6.19
N ILE A 158 2.48 4.23 -5.48
CA ILE A 158 1.81 5.25 -4.66
C ILE A 158 2.66 5.68 -3.47
N MET A 159 3.38 4.74 -2.83
CA MET A 159 4.21 5.06 -1.66
C MET A 159 5.51 5.79 -2.02
N ALA A 160 5.94 5.72 -3.29
CA ALA A 160 7.14 6.38 -3.77
C ALA A 160 6.90 7.84 -4.23
N ILE A 161 5.63 8.25 -4.37
CA ILE A 161 5.17 9.61 -4.72
C ILE A 161 4.94 10.44 -3.44
#